data_AF-A0A3Q2QMB4-F1
#
_entry.id   AF-A0A3Q2QMB4-F1
#
_cell.length_a   1.000
_cell.length_b   1.000
_cell.length_c   1.000
_cell.angle_alpha   90.00
_cell.angle_beta   90.00
_cell.angle_gamma   90.00
#
_symmetry.space_group_name_H-M   'P 1'
#
loop_
_entity.id
_entity.type
_entity.pdbx_description
1 polymer ?
#
loop_
_entity_poly.entity_id
_entity_poly.type
_entity_poly.pdbx_seq_one_letter_code
_entity_poly.pdbx_strand_id
1 'polypeptide(L)'
;MRVSEAHAAESVAYFNTALGRLQDIWEEIGIPEEQRLKRTNDVHKHIKVLLDMMIAEDQDLKQQLQKSIESCQQELRVLCGELQLPPFEEEEGCTILQMEKNCRTRVEVMKEHKRQRMEELEALVAKDRELCDIMCTAPFSIDQNSVPSVKQLKDYRAYLDHLTKEKELRHSEFVSTKEEIIACMNDLERHPETSFEMDVMCENEDAFYLSNDNIAALKLLLSQLQRRKAENELLCSRWRTQIKELWERLQVPQEEREAVAEHMVNSKKKNIEALQAEVERLEVLKMQSMKSVIEAIRAEIAVLWTKCFYSNEQQQAFSAYHDEDFTEELLGLHEAEVGHLKKYYEDHKELFEGVTKWQENWNMYLELDRKANDPSRFTNRGGNLLKEEKRRAELQKGLPKFEKTLKVQIDSWEQEHNKNFLVNGQNFLEYVAQQWKDYHDEKEREKLERQLKKTKQTQEDMLYGTTMRTPTKRRLPGNPTPGKMRKINSSSTPSSFLNAGHGGTMCHTSTLKLPPSASKSQTLRTPARGKTKRALDQNKENFSHIRNAPCGPRSQDTQDCTFTFSSVADSYSEFAP
;
A
#
# COMPACT_ATOMS: atom_id res chain seq x y z
N MET A 1 77.64 85.86 -15.61
CA MET A 1 78.46 85.40 -14.47
C MET A 1 77.50 84.83 -13.45
N ARG A 2 77.72 83.60 -12.99
CA ARG A 2 76.86 83.00 -11.96
C ARG A 2 77.09 83.74 -10.63
N VAL A 3 76.07 83.84 -9.78
CA VAL A 3 76.15 84.54 -8.49
C VAL A 3 77.29 83.98 -7.62
N SER A 4 77.51 82.66 -7.66
CA SER A 4 78.62 82.00 -6.98
C SER A 4 80.00 82.41 -7.51
N GLU A 5 80.15 82.61 -8.82
CA GLU A 5 81.40 83.06 -9.44
C GLU A 5 81.72 84.51 -9.06
N ALA A 6 80.69 85.38 -8.97
CA ALA A 6 80.84 86.75 -8.51
C ALA A 6 81.24 86.81 -7.03
N HIS A 7 80.61 86.00 -6.18
CA HIS A 7 80.95 85.90 -4.74
C HIS A 7 82.37 85.35 -4.51
N ALA A 8 82.81 84.38 -5.31
CA ALA A 8 84.18 83.89 -5.27
C ALA A 8 85.18 84.98 -5.63
N ALA A 9 84.90 85.78 -6.67
CA ALA A 9 85.74 86.90 -7.07
C ALA A 9 85.80 88.01 -5.98
N GLU A 10 84.68 88.32 -5.35
CA GLU A 10 84.61 89.28 -4.22
C GLU A 10 85.43 88.81 -3.01
N SER A 11 85.35 87.51 -2.68
CA SER A 11 86.12 86.91 -1.58
C SER A 11 87.64 87.02 -1.81
N VAL A 12 88.09 86.80 -3.05
CA VAL A 12 89.50 86.97 -3.44
C VAL A 12 89.93 88.45 -3.35
N ALA A 13 89.08 89.37 -3.81
CA ALA A 13 89.36 90.81 -3.74
C ALA A 13 89.46 91.32 -2.29
N TYR A 14 88.57 90.86 -1.40
CA TYR A 14 88.62 91.16 0.02
C TYR A 14 89.92 90.63 0.65
N PHE A 15 90.30 89.38 0.35
CA PHE A 15 91.52 88.79 0.85
C PHE A 15 92.77 89.58 0.45
N ASN A 16 92.88 89.97 -0.83
CA ASN A 16 93.98 90.79 -1.32
C ASN A 16 94.02 92.17 -0.63
N THR A 17 92.87 92.79 -0.43
CA THR A 17 92.77 94.07 0.28
C THR A 17 93.19 93.94 1.76
N ALA A 18 92.79 92.86 2.42
CA ALA A 18 93.15 92.59 3.81
C ALA A 18 94.65 92.30 4.00
N LEU A 19 95.27 91.56 3.06
CA LEU A 19 96.72 91.35 3.05
C LEU A 19 97.48 92.65 2.81
N GLY A 20 97.03 93.49 1.88
CA GLY A 20 97.61 94.83 1.65
C GLY A 20 97.59 95.68 2.91
N ARG A 21 96.46 95.73 3.61
CA ARG A 21 96.35 96.44 4.91
C ARG A 21 97.27 95.88 5.99
N LEU A 22 97.45 94.56 6.07
CA LEU A 22 98.39 93.94 7.01
C LEU A 22 99.84 94.34 6.69
N GLN A 23 100.18 94.42 5.41
CA GLN A 23 101.49 94.89 4.95
C GLN A 23 101.73 96.35 5.34
N ASP A 24 100.77 97.24 5.09
CA ASP A 24 100.84 98.66 5.47
C ASP A 24 101.09 98.80 6.99
N ILE A 25 100.35 98.06 7.82
CA ILE A 25 100.52 98.05 9.28
C ILE A 25 101.90 97.54 9.70
N TRP A 26 102.42 96.49 9.06
CA TRP A 26 103.77 95.97 9.37
C TRP A 26 104.89 96.91 8.95
N GLU A 27 104.68 97.71 7.89
CA GLU A 27 105.56 98.79 7.45
C GLU A 27 105.57 99.94 8.45
N GLU A 28 104.41 100.37 8.94
CA GLU A 28 104.29 101.39 9.98
C GLU A 28 104.96 100.99 11.31
N ILE A 29 104.87 99.71 11.70
CA ILE A 29 105.49 99.19 12.94
C ILE A 29 107.00 98.93 12.79
N GLY A 30 107.50 98.71 11.56
CA GLY A 30 108.90 98.39 11.29
C GLY A 30 109.29 96.92 11.51
N ILE A 31 108.36 95.98 11.29
CA ILE A 31 108.61 94.54 11.47
C ILE A 31 109.57 94.02 10.39
N PRO A 32 110.63 93.25 10.73
CA PRO A 32 111.56 92.69 9.76
C PRO A 32 110.91 91.62 8.87
N GLU A 33 111.41 91.49 7.64
CA GLU A 33 110.85 90.63 6.58
C GLU A 33 110.70 89.17 6.99
N GLU A 34 111.66 88.62 7.75
CA GLU A 34 111.59 87.25 8.26
C GLU A 34 110.34 86.97 9.11
N GLN A 35 109.92 87.96 9.93
CA GLN A 35 108.72 87.83 10.76
C GLN A 35 107.44 88.08 9.97
N ARG A 36 107.46 88.94 8.94
CA ARG A 36 106.34 89.14 8.03
C ARG A 36 106.08 87.86 7.24
N LEU A 37 107.13 87.26 6.70
CA LEU A 37 107.09 85.96 6.01
C LEU A 37 106.52 84.86 6.91
N LYS A 38 106.91 84.80 8.18
CA LYS A 38 106.33 83.84 9.13
C LYS A 38 104.82 84.05 9.32
N ARG A 39 104.38 85.30 9.50
CA ARG A 39 102.96 85.64 9.67
C ARG A 39 102.14 85.38 8.40
N THR A 40 102.64 85.72 7.21
CA THR A 40 101.97 85.42 5.94
C THR A 40 101.95 83.93 5.65
N ASN A 41 103.00 83.18 6.01
CA ASN A 41 103.00 81.72 5.92
C ASN A 41 101.95 81.08 6.82
N ASP A 42 101.75 81.58 8.05
CA ASP A 42 100.69 81.09 8.93
C ASP A 42 99.30 81.35 8.32
N VAL A 43 99.06 82.54 7.77
CA VAL A 43 97.81 82.86 7.03
C VAL A 43 97.62 81.95 5.82
N HIS A 44 98.65 81.76 5.00
CA HIS A 44 98.62 80.86 3.84
C HIS A 44 98.30 79.41 4.27
N LYS A 45 98.92 78.94 5.36
CA LYS A 45 98.65 77.60 5.91
C LYS A 45 97.20 77.44 6.33
N HIS A 46 96.63 78.41 7.03
CA HIS A 46 95.23 78.34 7.47
C HIS A 46 94.25 78.32 6.28
N ILE A 47 94.47 79.16 5.26
CA ILE A 47 93.62 79.21 4.06
C ILE A 47 93.75 77.92 3.25
N LYS A 48 94.98 77.44 3.07
CA LYS A 48 95.22 76.18 2.37
C LYS A 48 94.51 75.01 3.04
N VAL A 49 94.62 74.88 4.36
CA VAL A 49 93.93 73.82 5.11
C VAL A 49 92.41 73.90 4.94
N LEU A 50 91.83 75.11 5.00
CA LEU A 50 90.39 75.29 4.82
C LEU A 50 89.93 74.89 3.40
N LEU A 51 90.64 75.36 2.36
CA LEU A 51 90.30 75.04 0.96
C LEU A 51 90.50 73.56 0.65
N ASP A 52 91.62 72.96 1.11
CA ASP A 52 91.89 71.53 0.93
C ASP A 52 90.80 70.67 1.62
N MET A 53 90.31 71.09 2.79
CA MET A 53 89.20 70.43 3.49
C MET A 53 87.89 70.53 2.71
N MET A 54 87.49 71.73 2.23
CA MET A 54 86.27 71.90 1.43
C MET A 54 86.34 71.12 0.11
N ILE A 55 87.50 71.12 -0.55
CA ILE A 55 87.72 70.34 -1.78
C ILE A 55 87.63 68.85 -1.48
N ALA A 56 88.21 68.37 -0.38
CA ALA A 56 88.11 66.98 0.03
C ALA A 56 86.66 66.58 0.33
N GLU A 57 85.90 67.40 1.06
CA GLU A 57 84.47 67.18 1.34
C GLU A 57 83.64 67.08 0.05
N ASP A 58 83.84 67.99 -0.91
CA ASP A 58 83.12 67.96 -2.20
C ASP A 58 83.57 66.79 -3.09
N GLN A 59 84.85 66.41 -3.05
CA GLN A 59 85.35 65.21 -3.75
C GLN A 59 84.78 63.93 -3.15
N ASP A 60 84.70 63.85 -1.82
CA ASP A 60 84.09 62.73 -1.11
C ASP A 60 82.59 62.64 -1.42
N LEU A 61 81.87 63.76 -1.42
CA LEU A 61 80.47 63.82 -1.83
C LEU A 61 80.28 63.31 -3.27
N LYS A 62 81.13 63.75 -4.21
CA LYS A 62 81.09 63.26 -5.59
C LYS A 62 81.33 61.74 -5.67
N GLN A 63 82.33 61.22 -4.96
CA GLN A 63 82.61 59.78 -4.92
C GLN A 63 81.46 58.98 -4.29
N GLN A 64 80.85 59.50 -3.23
CA GLN A 64 79.68 58.90 -2.59
C GLN A 64 78.49 58.83 -3.56
N LEU A 65 78.21 59.92 -4.29
CA LEU A 65 77.15 59.93 -5.31
C LEU A 65 77.42 58.94 -6.44
N GLN A 66 78.66 58.84 -6.92
CA GLN A 66 79.04 57.86 -7.95
C GLN A 66 78.86 56.41 -7.47
N LYS A 67 79.32 56.08 -6.27
CA LYS A 67 79.10 54.76 -5.66
C LYS A 67 77.61 54.46 -5.47
N SER A 68 76.82 55.45 -5.08
CA SER A 68 75.36 55.31 -4.95
C SER A 68 74.72 55.01 -6.29
N ILE A 69 75.11 55.70 -7.37
CA ILE A 69 74.62 55.43 -8.73
C ILE A 69 74.98 54.01 -9.16
N GLU A 70 76.23 53.58 -9.01
CA GLU A 70 76.67 52.23 -9.38
C GLU A 70 75.86 51.14 -8.65
N SER A 71 75.64 51.33 -7.35
CA SER A 71 74.80 50.46 -6.53
C SER A 71 73.35 50.43 -7.02
N CYS A 72 72.73 51.60 -7.23
CA CYS A 72 71.36 51.69 -7.74
C CYS A 72 71.22 51.09 -9.15
N GLN A 73 72.19 51.27 -10.05
CA GLN A 73 72.19 50.67 -11.38
C GLN A 73 72.33 49.14 -11.32
N GLN A 74 73.13 48.60 -10.40
CA GLN A 74 73.23 47.16 -10.18
C GLN A 74 71.90 46.59 -9.66
N GLU A 75 71.33 47.23 -8.65
CA GLU A 75 70.03 46.85 -8.08
C GLU A 75 68.91 46.90 -9.15
N LEU A 76 68.89 47.96 -9.96
CA LEU A 76 67.95 48.12 -11.04
C LEU A 76 68.09 47.02 -12.10
N ARG A 77 69.33 46.62 -12.47
CA ARG A 77 69.56 45.51 -13.40
C ARG A 77 68.99 44.19 -12.87
N VAL A 78 69.16 43.91 -11.58
CA VAL A 78 68.58 42.73 -10.92
C VAL A 78 67.05 42.80 -10.96
N LEU A 79 66.47 43.93 -10.54
CA LEU A 79 65.01 44.11 -10.50
C LEU A 79 64.37 44.05 -11.91
N CYS A 80 65.00 44.63 -12.93
CA CYS A 80 64.54 44.52 -14.32
C CYS A 80 64.62 43.08 -14.83
N GLY A 81 65.66 42.34 -14.48
CA GLY A 81 65.78 40.91 -14.81
C GLY A 81 64.67 40.08 -14.17
N GLU A 82 64.42 40.27 -12.88
CA GLU A 82 63.33 39.59 -12.14
C GLU A 82 61.95 39.94 -12.69
N LEU A 83 61.71 41.22 -13.00
CA LEU A 83 60.42 41.70 -13.55
C LEU A 83 60.24 41.41 -15.04
N GLN A 84 61.28 40.90 -15.71
CA GLN A 84 61.33 40.67 -17.16
C GLN A 84 61.09 41.96 -17.97
N LEU A 85 61.62 43.08 -17.47
CA LEU A 85 61.52 44.39 -18.09
C LEU A 85 62.82 44.76 -18.81
N PRO A 86 62.75 45.59 -19.87
CA PRO A 86 63.96 46.05 -20.55
C PRO A 86 64.91 46.80 -19.59
N PRO A 87 66.23 46.72 -19.80
CA PRO A 87 67.20 47.51 -19.06
C PRO A 87 66.89 49.00 -19.14
N PHE A 88 67.19 49.73 -18.08
CA PHE A 88 67.03 51.18 -18.05
C PHE A 88 68.14 51.85 -18.88
N GLU A 89 67.73 52.74 -19.77
CA GLU A 89 68.62 53.64 -20.52
C GLU A 89 68.60 55.01 -19.84
N GLU A 90 69.79 55.56 -19.59
CA GLU A 90 69.94 56.88 -18.97
C GLU A 90 69.70 57.99 -19.99
N GLU A 91 69.02 59.06 -19.58
CA GLU A 91 68.84 60.25 -20.42
C GLU A 91 70.17 60.99 -20.61
N GLU A 92 70.56 61.24 -21.87
CA GLU A 92 71.77 61.98 -22.21
C GLU A 92 71.73 63.41 -21.63
N GLY A 93 72.82 63.82 -20.96
CA GLY A 93 72.98 65.18 -20.43
C GLY A 93 72.58 65.39 -18.97
N CYS A 94 72.23 64.34 -18.22
CA CYS A 94 71.94 64.43 -16.79
C CYS A 94 73.19 64.78 -15.94
N THR A 95 73.03 65.60 -14.91
CA THR A 95 74.07 65.83 -13.88
C THR A 95 74.16 64.63 -12.93
N ILE A 96 75.32 64.42 -12.28
CA ILE A 96 75.54 63.30 -11.33
C ILE A 96 74.42 63.24 -10.27
N LEU A 97 74.01 64.38 -9.71
CA LEU A 97 72.94 64.42 -8.71
C LEU A 97 71.56 64.05 -9.28
N GLN A 98 71.27 64.43 -10.52
CA GLN A 98 70.04 64.02 -11.22
C GLN A 98 70.06 62.53 -11.56
N MET A 99 71.20 61.99 -12.00
CA MET A 99 71.36 60.56 -12.28
C MET A 99 71.13 59.72 -11.01
N GLU A 100 71.69 60.13 -9.87
CA GLU A 100 71.44 59.48 -8.57
C GLU A 100 69.95 59.48 -8.22
N LYS A 101 69.31 60.65 -8.30
CA LYS A 101 67.90 60.80 -7.96
C LYS A 101 67.01 59.95 -8.87
N ASN A 102 67.28 59.95 -10.18
CA ASN A 102 66.52 59.18 -11.17
C ASN A 102 66.69 57.68 -10.94
N CYS A 103 67.93 57.21 -10.75
CA CYS A 103 68.22 55.81 -10.46
C CYS A 103 67.51 55.35 -9.18
N ARG A 104 67.63 56.11 -8.09
CA ARG A 104 66.97 55.80 -6.81
C ARG A 104 65.44 55.78 -6.93
N THR A 105 64.85 56.79 -7.56
CA THR A 105 63.39 56.85 -7.78
C THR A 105 62.92 55.63 -8.58
N ARG A 106 63.68 55.22 -9.60
CA ARG A 106 63.33 54.08 -10.44
C ARG A 106 63.47 52.74 -9.70
N VAL A 107 64.50 52.59 -8.87
CA VAL A 107 64.65 51.43 -7.97
C VAL A 107 63.42 51.29 -7.07
N GLU A 108 62.97 52.38 -6.44
CA GLU A 108 61.77 52.36 -5.59
C GLU A 108 60.52 51.96 -6.37
N VAL A 109 60.33 52.48 -7.59
CA VAL A 109 59.23 52.06 -8.48
C VAL A 109 59.33 50.57 -8.81
N MET A 110 60.53 50.05 -9.12
CA MET A 110 60.69 48.63 -9.46
C MET A 110 60.46 47.70 -8.27
N LYS A 111 60.93 48.08 -7.08
CA LYS A 111 60.63 47.38 -5.82
C LYS A 111 59.13 47.32 -5.58
N GLU A 112 58.44 48.43 -5.80
CA GLU A 112 57.00 48.53 -5.64
C GLU A 112 56.26 47.62 -6.64
N HIS A 113 56.66 47.59 -7.92
CA HIS A 113 56.09 46.68 -8.91
C HIS A 113 56.33 45.20 -8.54
N LYS A 114 57.52 44.86 -8.03
CA LYS A 114 57.84 43.51 -7.55
C LYS A 114 56.94 43.14 -6.37
N ARG A 115 56.81 44.04 -5.38
CA ARG A 115 55.94 43.86 -4.21
C ARG A 115 54.50 43.61 -4.63
N GLN A 116 53.94 44.44 -5.51
CA GLN A 116 52.57 44.29 -6.01
C GLN A 116 52.34 42.94 -6.72
N ARG A 117 53.28 42.49 -7.57
CA ARG A 117 53.14 41.20 -8.26
C ARG A 117 53.22 40.01 -7.31
N MET A 118 54.05 40.10 -6.27
CA MET A 118 54.17 39.04 -5.27
C MET A 118 52.96 38.98 -4.34
N GLU A 119 52.45 40.13 -3.88
CA GLU A 119 51.22 40.20 -3.08
C GLU A 119 50.00 39.70 -3.87
N GLU A 120 49.92 40.06 -5.16
CA GLU A 120 48.89 39.51 -6.03
C GLU A 120 49.01 37.99 -6.20
N LEU A 121 50.23 37.48 -6.39
CA LEU A 121 50.45 36.04 -6.47
C LEU A 121 50.00 35.33 -5.19
N GLU A 122 50.34 35.88 -4.02
CA GLU A 122 49.94 35.34 -2.73
C GLU A 122 48.41 35.30 -2.58
N ALA A 123 47.71 36.38 -2.96
CA ALA A 123 46.26 36.43 -2.96
C ALA A 123 45.62 35.42 -3.93
N LEU A 124 46.17 35.25 -5.14
CA LEU A 124 45.69 34.28 -6.11
C LEU A 124 45.92 32.84 -5.61
N VAL A 125 47.07 32.54 -5.01
CA VAL A 125 47.37 31.21 -4.44
C VAL A 125 46.48 30.89 -3.25
N ALA A 126 46.20 31.87 -2.38
CA ALA A 126 45.26 31.67 -1.28
C ALA A 126 43.86 31.31 -1.80
N LYS A 127 43.35 32.07 -2.79
CA LYS A 127 42.05 31.79 -3.42
C LYS A 127 42.03 30.43 -4.13
N ASP A 128 43.11 30.06 -4.82
CA ASP A 128 43.24 28.76 -5.49
C ASP A 128 43.16 27.60 -4.50
N ARG A 129 43.84 27.70 -3.35
CA ARG A 129 43.78 26.69 -2.29
C ARG A 129 42.37 26.54 -1.76
N GLU A 130 41.70 27.63 -1.42
CA GLU A 130 40.30 27.60 -0.95
C GLU A 130 39.36 26.93 -1.96
N LEU A 131 39.47 27.28 -3.25
CA LEU A 131 38.65 26.68 -4.30
C LEU A 131 38.99 25.19 -4.51
N CYS A 132 40.27 24.84 -4.49
CA CYS A 132 40.74 23.47 -4.66
C CYS A 132 40.34 22.56 -3.48
N ASP A 133 40.34 23.07 -2.24
CA ASP A 133 39.90 22.33 -1.07
C ASP A 133 38.41 21.97 -1.17
N ILE A 134 37.57 22.91 -1.63
CA ILE A 134 36.13 22.68 -1.83
C ILE A 134 35.87 21.73 -3.00
N MET A 135 36.57 21.92 -4.12
CA MET A 135 36.33 21.19 -5.37
C MET A 135 37.11 19.86 -5.45
N CYS A 136 38.00 19.62 -4.48
CA CYS A 136 38.97 18.52 -4.44
C CYS A 136 39.83 18.40 -5.71
N THR A 137 40.29 19.55 -6.23
CA THR A 137 41.14 19.63 -7.43
C THR A 137 42.59 19.94 -7.07
N ALA A 138 43.52 19.65 -7.98
CA ALA A 138 44.92 20.01 -7.79
C ALA A 138 45.12 21.52 -8.02
N PRO A 139 45.89 22.22 -7.16
CA PRO A 139 46.23 23.64 -7.34
C PRO A 139 47.00 23.90 -8.63
N PHE A 140 46.90 25.13 -9.13
CA PHE A 140 47.64 25.58 -10.30
C PHE A 140 49.15 25.62 -10.04
N SER A 141 49.94 25.12 -10.99
CA SER A 141 51.40 25.06 -10.84
C SER A 141 52.06 26.39 -11.21
N ILE A 142 52.48 27.14 -10.19
CA ILE A 142 53.31 28.34 -10.34
C ILE A 142 54.40 28.37 -9.26
N ASP A 143 55.59 28.85 -9.63
CA ASP A 143 56.69 29.02 -8.68
C ASP A 143 56.40 30.20 -7.75
N GLN A 144 56.15 29.91 -6.47
CA GLN A 144 55.83 30.89 -5.43
C GLN A 144 57.04 31.71 -5.00
N ASN A 145 58.26 31.27 -5.32
CA ASN A 145 59.50 31.94 -4.92
C ASN A 145 60.03 32.92 -5.98
N SER A 146 59.41 32.97 -7.17
CA SER A 146 59.85 33.77 -8.30
C SER A 146 58.81 34.82 -8.68
N VAL A 147 59.26 35.97 -9.19
CA VAL A 147 58.36 37.06 -9.59
C VAL A 147 57.63 36.66 -10.87
N PRO A 148 56.29 36.55 -10.85
CA PRO A 148 55.55 36.11 -12.01
C PRO A 148 55.49 37.20 -13.08
N SER A 149 55.46 36.78 -14.34
CA SER A 149 55.21 37.68 -15.46
C SER A 149 53.74 38.16 -15.45
N VAL A 150 53.50 39.33 -16.06
CA VAL A 150 52.14 39.89 -16.20
C VAL A 150 51.21 38.91 -16.94
N LYS A 151 51.75 38.15 -17.90
CA LYS A 151 51.00 37.13 -18.63
C LYS A 151 50.62 35.95 -17.71
N GLN A 152 51.56 35.42 -16.92
CA GLN A 152 51.29 34.35 -15.96
C GLN A 152 50.22 34.76 -14.94
N LEU A 153 50.29 35.98 -14.40
CA LEU A 153 49.25 36.51 -13.50
C LEU A 153 47.89 36.60 -14.20
N LYS A 154 47.85 37.07 -15.46
CA LYS A 154 46.62 37.14 -16.24
C LYS A 154 46.01 35.75 -16.50
N ASP A 155 46.84 34.79 -16.89
CA ASP A 155 46.40 33.42 -17.16
C ASP A 155 45.90 32.75 -15.87
N TYR A 156 46.55 33.01 -14.73
CA TYR A 156 46.11 32.50 -13.42
C TYR A 156 44.79 33.12 -12.97
N ARG A 157 44.60 34.44 -13.14
CA ARG A 157 43.29 35.09 -12.90
C ARG A 157 42.18 34.45 -13.74
N ALA A 158 42.43 34.24 -15.04
CA ALA A 158 41.45 33.62 -15.92
C ALA A 158 41.10 32.17 -15.52
N TYR A 159 42.10 31.41 -15.05
CA TYR A 159 41.89 30.08 -14.49
C TYR A 159 41.01 30.13 -13.22
N LEU A 160 41.30 31.02 -12.27
CA LEU A 160 40.50 31.15 -11.05
C LEU A 160 39.09 31.65 -11.32
N ASP A 161 38.90 32.53 -12.30
CA ASP A 161 37.57 32.96 -12.74
C ASP A 161 36.78 31.80 -13.32
N HIS A 162 37.42 30.91 -14.09
CA HIS A 162 36.78 29.69 -14.59
C HIS A 162 36.42 28.74 -13.44
N LEU A 163 37.35 28.48 -12.52
CA LEU A 163 37.13 27.58 -11.38
C LEU A 163 36.05 28.12 -10.42
N THR A 164 36.00 29.44 -10.21
CA THR A 164 34.94 30.09 -9.42
C THR A 164 33.56 29.87 -10.05
N LYS A 165 33.44 30.06 -11.38
CA LYS A 165 32.19 29.79 -12.10
C LYS A 165 31.78 28.32 -12.06
N GLU A 166 32.76 27.41 -12.14
CA GLU A 166 32.49 25.99 -12.04
C GLU A 166 31.99 25.59 -10.64
N LYS A 167 32.59 26.16 -9.59
CA LYS A 167 32.10 26.02 -8.20
C LYS A 167 30.65 26.49 -8.09
N GLU A 168 30.33 27.68 -8.59
CA GLU A 168 28.96 28.22 -8.57
C GLU A 168 27.96 27.29 -9.28
N LEU A 169 28.35 26.75 -10.44
CA LEU A 169 27.51 25.80 -11.18
C LEU A 169 27.29 24.50 -10.42
N ARG A 170 28.35 23.88 -9.86
CA ARG A 170 28.23 22.65 -9.07
C ARG A 170 27.44 22.88 -7.78
N HIS A 171 27.59 24.03 -7.15
CA HIS A 171 26.82 24.38 -5.96
C HIS A 171 25.33 24.53 -6.28
N SER A 172 24.98 25.24 -7.37
CA SER A 172 23.58 25.34 -7.82
C SER A 172 22.99 23.98 -8.16
N GLU A 173 23.77 23.09 -8.79
CA GLU A 173 23.34 21.71 -9.08
C GLU A 173 23.15 20.91 -7.78
N PHE A 174 24.04 21.05 -6.82
CA PHE A 174 23.93 20.42 -5.51
C PHE A 174 22.66 20.85 -4.78
N VAL A 175 22.40 22.16 -4.66
CA VAL A 175 21.22 22.70 -3.96
C VAL A 175 19.92 22.20 -4.62
N SER A 176 19.81 22.32 -5.96
CA SER A 176 18.63 21.84 -6.69
C SER A 176 18.43 20.32 -6.50
N THR A 177 19.51 19.53 -6.57
CA THR A 177 19.42 18.07 -6.41
C THR A 177 19.09 17.70 -4.97
N LYS A 178 19.61 18.42 -3.98
CA LYS A 178 19.31 18.25 -2.55
C LYS A 178 17.83 18.49 -2.27
N GLU A 179 17.24 19.54 -2.82
CA GLU A 179 15.80 19.81 -2.70
C GLU A 179 14.96 18.65 -3.25
N GLU A 180 15.33 18.12 -4.43
CA GLU A 180 14.66 16.96 -5.03
C GLU A 180 14.82 15.69 -4.19
N ILE A 181 16.01 15.46 -3.61
CA ILE A 181 16.27 14.34 -2.70
C ILE A 181 15.41 14.45 -1.46
N ILE A 182 15.31 15.63 -0.83
CA ILE A 182 14.46 15.88 0.33
C ILE A 182 13.00 15.59 -0.01
N ALA A 183 12.51 16.09 -1.15
CA ALA A 183 11.16 15.82 -1.61
C ALA A 183 10.91 14.32 -1.82
N CYS A 184 11.83 13.61 -2.47
CA CYS A 184 11.72 12.17 -2.69
C CYS A 184 11.77 11.37 -1.38
N MET A 185 12.66 11.72 -0.44
CA MET A 185 12.74 11.06 0.87
C MET A 185 11.47 11.27 1.69
N ASN A 186 10.88 12.48 1.64
CA ASN A 186 9.61 12.79 2.29
C ASN A 186 8.44 11.99 1.69
N ASP A 187 8.40 11.84 0.37
CA ASP A 187 7.37 11.03 -0.30
C ASP A 187 7.49 9.54 0.01
N LEU A 188 8.73 9.06 0.17
CA LEU A 188 9.04 7.68 0.57
C LEU A 188 8.94 7.45 2.08
N GLU A 189 8.74 8.49 2.89
CA GLU A 189 8.74 8.45 4.36
C GLU A 189 10.00 7.74 4.92
N ARG A 190 11.16 8.05 4.31
CA ARG A 190 12.48 7.49 4.65
C ARG A 190 13.35 8.56 5.30
N HIS A 191 14.13 8.16 6.29
CA HIS A 191 15.19 8.98 6.87
C HIS A 191 16.56 8.65 6.25
N PRO A 192 17.52 9.59 6.28
CA PRO A 192 18.91 9.33 5.86
C PRO A 192 19.51 8.18 6.67
N GLU A 193 20.05 7.16 5.99
CA GLU A 193 20.63 5.98 6.65
C GLU A 193 22.15 5.89 6.49
N THR A 194 22.68 6.39 5.39
CA THR A 194 24.11 6.34 5.10
C THR A 194 24.80 7.64 5.51
N SER A 195 26.09 7.58 5.83
CA SER A 195 26.87 8.78 6.15
C SER A 195 26.77 9.83 5.04
N PHE A 196 26.83 9.40 3.78
CA PHE A 196 26.67 10.28 2.63
C PHE A 196 25.27 10.94 2.56
N GLU A 197 24.20 10.19 2.80
CA GLU A 197 22.85 10.76 2.88
C GLU A 197 22.74 11.78 4.02
N MET A 198 23.36 11.52 5.18
CA MET A 198 23.39 12.46 6.29
C MET A 198 24.14 13.74 5.93
N ASP A 199 25.30 13.62 5.26
CA ASP A 199 26.10 14.76 4.82
C ASP A 199 25.35 15.63 3.80
N VAL A 200 24.65 15.01 2.85
CA VAL A 200 23.80 15.72 1.86
C VAL A 200 22.65 16.46 2.52
N MET A 201 22.09 15.89 3.59
CA MET A 201 20.91 16.43 4.29
C MET A 201 21.27 17.44 5.39
N CYS A 202 22.56 17.76 5.54
CA CYS A 202 23.03 18.77 6.48
C CYS A 202 22.52 20.18 6.11
N GLU A 203 22.23 21.01 7.12
CA GLU A 203 21.77 22.39 6.93
C GLU A 203 22.88 23.28 6.34
N ASN A 204 24.15 22.99 6.67
CA ASN A 204 25.31 23.75 6.21
C ASN A 204 25.74 23.30 4.81
N GLU A 205 25.23 23.96 3.78
CA GLU A 205 25.52 23.64 2.36
C GLU A 205 26.98 23.86 1.98
N ASP A 206 27.67 24.78 2.68
CA ASP A 206 29.09 25.07 2.47
C ASP A 206 30.03 23.99 3.01
N ALA A 207 29.53 23.09 3.85
CA ALA A 207 30.32 21.99 4.41
C ALA A 207 30.48 20.81 3.45
N PHE A 208 29.67 20.75 2.39
CA PHE A 208 29.68 19.64 1.43
C PHE A 208 30.77 19.87 0.37
N TYR A 209 31.68 18.90 0.23
CA TYR A 209 32.72 18.95 -0.80
C TYR A 209 32.14 18.74 -2.20
N LEU A 210 32.37 19.70 -3.10
CA LEU A 210 31.84 19.74 -4.47
C LEU A 210 32.74 18.98 -5.47
N SER A 211 33.28 17.83 -5.04
CA SER A 211 34.08 16.97 -5.91
C SER A 211 33.23 16.35 -7.02
N ASN A 212 33.85 15.99 -8.14
CA ASN A 212 33.15 15.31 -9.23
C ASN A 212 32.50 14.00 -8.78
N ASP A 213 33.18 13.25 -7.91
CA ASP A 213 32.69 11.98 -7.39
C ASP A 213 31.47 12.18 -6.48
N ASN A 214 31.49 13.23 -5.64
CA ASN A 214 30.38 13.56 -4.75
C ASN A 214 29.14 14.02 -5.53
N ILE A 215 29.33 14.85 -6.57
CA ILE A 215 28.23 15.26 -7.46
C ILE A 215 27.66 14.05 -8.23
N ALA A 216 28.51 13.12 -8.68
CA ALA A 216 28.07 11.90 -9.32
C ALA A 216 27.29 10.99 -8.36
N ALA A 217 27.78 10.84 -7.12
CA ALA A 217 27.11 10.08 -6.06
C ALA A 217 25.75 10.70 -5.69
N LEU A 218 25.65 12.03 -5.66
CA LEU A 218 24.40 12.77 -5.42
C LEU A 218 23.35 12.47 -6.51
N LYS A 219 23.75 12.54 -7.79
CA LYS A 219 22.87 12.20 -8.93
C LYS A 219 22.43 10.74 -8.90
N LEU A 220 23.34 9.83 -8.51
CA LEU A 220 23.03 8.42 -8.35
C LEU A 220 22.00 8.20 -7.24
N LEU A 221 22.17 8.85 -6.08
CA LEU A 221 21.22 8.80 -4.96
C LEU A 221 19.83 9.28 -5.40
N LEU A 222 19.74 10.44 -6.06
CA LEU A 222 18.49 10.96 -6.59
C LEU A 222 17.82 9.95 -7.54
N SER A 223 18.58 9.39 -8.49
CA SER A 223 18.08 8.40 -9.44
C SER A 223 17.53 7.15 -8.75
N GLN A 224 18.19 6.68 -7.69
CA GLN A 224 17.73 5.54 -6.90
C GLN A 224 16.43 5.83 -6.15
N LEU A 225 16.29 7.02 -5.56
CA LEU A 225 15.08 7.44 -4.85
C LEU A 225 13.91 7.63 -5.82
N GLN A 226 14.13 8.28 -6.96
CA GLN A 226 13.12 8.46 -8.01
C GLN A 226 12.64 7.12 -8.56
N ARG A 227 13.56 6.16 -8.78
CA ARG A 227 13.19 4.80 -9.21
C ARG A 227 12.31 4.10 -8.18
N ARG A 228 12.66 4.13 -6.90
CA ARG A 228 11.83 3.55 -5.82
C ARG A 228 10.46 4.21 -5.74
N LYS A 229 10.39 5.54 -5.88
CA LYS A 229 9.12 6.27 -5.93
C LYS A 229 8.25 5.84 -7.12
N ALA A 230 8.85 5.65 -8.30
CA ALA A 230 8.14 5.16 -9.48
C ALA A 230 7.66 3.70 -9.33
N GLU A 231 8.47 2.83 -8.73
CA GLU A 231 8.09 1.44 -8.40
C GLU A 231 6.88 1.41 -7.45
N ASN A 232 6.89 2.26 -6.41
CA ASN A 232 5.79 2.41 -5.48
C ASN A 232 4.50 2.94 -6.14
N GLU A 233 4.61 3.97 -6.99
CA GLU A 233 3.45 4.49 -7.75
C GLU A 233 2.85 3.42 -8.67
N LEU A 234 3.70 2.65 -9.35
CA LEU A 234 3.24 1.57 -10.22
C LEU A 234 2.49 0.49 -9.42
N LEU A 235 2.99 0.13 -8.25
CA LEU A 235 2.34 -0.82 -7.35
C LEU A 235 0.99 -0.30 -6.87
N CYS A 236 0.93 0.95 -6.40
CA CYS A 236 -0.31 1.61 -6.01
C CYS A 236 -1.32 1.65 -7.16
N SER A 237 -0.89 2.02 -8.37
CA SER A 237 -1.77 2.06 -9.55
C SER A 237 -2.36 0.68 -9.87
N ARG A 238 -1.57 -0.39 -9.73
CA ARG A 238 -2.05 -1.76 -9.92
C ARG A 238 -3.12 -2.12 -8.90
N TRP A 239 -2.85 -1.89 -7.60
CA TRP A 239 -3.84 -2.16 -6.56
C TRP A 239 -5.10 -1.31 -6.70
N ARG A 240 -4.98 -0.02 -7.02
CA ARG A 240 -6.16 0.84 -7.27
C ARG A 240 -7.01 0.32 -8.43
N THR A 241 -6.38 -0.21 -9.47
CA THR A 241 -7.11 -0.81 -10.62
C THR A 241 -7.83 -2.08 -10.17
N GLN A 242 -7.14 -2.97 -9.46
CA GLN A 242 -7.72 -4.20 -8.91
C GLN A 242 -8.87 -3.91 -7.94
N ILE A 243 -8.72 -2.92 -7.05
CA ILE A 243 -9.78 -2.48 -6.11
C ILE A 243 -11.00 -1.99 -6.88
N LYS A 244 -10.82 -1.14 -7.91
CA LYS A 244 -11.93 -0.64 -8.73
C LYS A 244 -12.66 -1.79 -9.43
N GLU A 245 -11.93 -2.75 -10.00
CA GLU A 245 -12.54 -3.93 -10.62
C GLU A 245 -13.34 -4.76 -9.62
N LEU A 246 -12.80 -4.99 -8.42
CA LEU A 246 -13.50 -5.72 -7.35
C LEU A 246 -14.72 -4.95 -6.82
N TRP A 247 -14.64 -3.62 -6.68
CA TRP A 247 -15.77 -2.78 -6.28
C TRP A 247 -16.94 -2.89 -7.27
N GLU A 248 -16.67 -2.89 -8.58
CA GLU A 248 -17.69 -3.06 -9.61
C GLU A 248 -18.25 -4.49 -9.64
N ARG A 249 -17.42 -5.51 -9.50
CA ARG A 249 -17.86 -6.91 -9.51
C ARG A 249 -18.68 -7.29 -8.27
N LEU A 250 -18.26 -6.83 -7.09
CA LEU A 250 -18.92 -7.13 -5.81
C LEU A 250 -20.03 -6.14 -5.45
N GLN A 251 -20.23 -5.09 -6.26
CA GLN A 251 -21.23 -4.04 -6.01
C GLN A 251 -21.08 -3.41 -4.62
N VAL A 252 -19.84 -3.09 -4.24
CA VAL A 252 -19.51 -2.51 -2.92
C VAL A 252 -20.18 -1.13 -2.77
N PRO A 253 -20.90 -0.86 -1.65
CA PRO A 253 -21.59 0.40 -1.41
C PRO A 253 -20.66 1.62 -1.45
N GLN A 254 -21.22 2.77 -1.81
CA GLN A 254 -20.45 4.01 -1.98
C GLN A 254 -19.81 4.47 -0.67
N GLU A 255 -20.45 4.24 0.48
CA GLU A 255 -19.93 4.61 1.80
C GLU A 255 -18.60 3.88 2.12
N GLU A 256 -18.48 2.61 1.72
CA GLU A 256 -17.24 1.85 1.89
C GLU A 256 -16.15 2.32 0.92
N ARG A 257 -16.52 2.71 -0.31
CA ARG A 257 -15.57 3.27 -1.28
C ARG A 257 -15.00 4.61 -0.80
N GLU A 258 -15.84 5.44 -0.19
CA GLU A 258 -15.45 6.74 0.35
C GLU A 258 -14.45 6.62 1.51
N ALA A 259 -14.56 5.57 2.34
CA ALA A 259 -13.62 5.32 3.42
C ALA A 259 -12.18 5.08 2.95
N VAL A 260 -12.00 4.57 1.72
CA VAL A 260 -10.67 4.29 1.13
C VAL A 260 -10.24 5.37 0.14
N ALA A 261 -11.10 6.36 -0.17
CA ALA A 261 -10.86 7.35 -1.22
C ALA A 261 -9.58 8.17 -1.02
N GLU A 262 -9.18 8.46 0.22
CA GLU A 262 -7.93 9.17 0.54
C GLU A 262 -6.70 8.41 -0.01
N HIS A 263 -6.72 7.08 0.06
CA HIS A 263 -5.63 6.20 -0.36
C HIS A 263 -5.62 5.93 -1.88
N MET A 264 -6.69 6.30 -2.58
CA MET A 264 -6.83 6.11 -4.03
C MET A 264 -6.11 7.18 -4.86
N VAL A 265 -5.53 8.20 -4.22
CA VAL A 265 -4.83 9.32 -4.88
C VAL A 265 -3.34 9.34 -4.54
N ASN A 266 -2.98 9.14 -3.27
CA ASN A 266 -1.60 9.28 -2.78
C ASN A 266 -0.86 7.93 -2.79
N SER A 267 0.46 7.96 -2.99
CA SER A 267 1.31 6.75 -3.11
C SER A 267 2.41 6.65 -2.05
N LYS A 268 2.25 7.38 -0.94
CA LYS A 268 3.11 7.23 0.24
C LYS A 268 2.97 5.85 0.87
N LYS A 269 3.91 5.47 1.73
CA LYS A 269 3.96 4.17 2.41
C LYS A 269 2.65 3.80 3.11
N LYS A 270 2.04 4.72 3.87
CA LYS A 270 0.73 4.50 4.50
C LYS A 270 -0.36 4.10 3.49
N ASN A 271 -0.35 4.67 2.29
CA ASN A 271 -1.34 4.35 1.26
C ASN A 271 -1.08 2.98 0.63
N ILE A 272 0.19 2.60 0.47
CA ILE A 272 0.57 1.25 -0.02
C ILE A 272 -0.02 0.20 0.91
N GLU A 273 0.21 0.34 2.22
CA GLU A 273 -0.29 -0.59 3.24
C GLU A 273 -1.83 -0.63 3.26
N ALA A 274 -2.49 0.54 3.17
CA ALA A 274 -3.94 0.62 3.12
C ALA A 274 -4.57 0.01 1.86
N LEU A 275 -3.96 0.22 0.68
CA LEU A 275 -4.40 -0.37 -0.58
C LEU A 275 -4.24 -1.89 -0.56
N GLN A 276 -3.13 -2.40 -0.02
CA GLN A 276 -2.93 -3.84 0.15
C GLN A 276 -4.01 -4.45 1.06
N ALA A 277 -4.24 -3.83 2.22
CA ALA A 277 -5.27 -4.30 3.16
C ALA A 277 -6.67 -4.29 2.54
N GLU A 278 -7.01 -3.29 1.72
CA GLU A 278 -8.29 -3.25 1.02
C GLU A 278 -8.41 -4.33 -0.07
N VAL A 279 -7.34 -4.60 -0.83
CA VAL A 279 -7.32 -5.72 -1.78
C VAL A 279 -7.56 -7.04 -1.07
N GLU A 280 -6.89 -7.29 0.04
CA GLU A 280 -7.06 -8.51 0.85
C GLU A 280 -8.49 -8.62 1.39
N ARG A 281 -9.05 -7.52 1.92
CA ARG A 281 -10.44 -7.45 2.39
C ARG A 281 -11.44 -7.78 1.28
N LEU A 282 -11.26 -7.20 0.09
CA LEU A 282 -12.15 -7.42 -1.05
C LEU A 282 -12.05 -8.85 -1.60
N GLU A 283 -10.87 -9.46 -1.59
CA GLU A 283 -10.70 -10.85 -1.98
C GLU A 283 -11.41 -11.80 -0.99
N VAL A 284 -11.33 -11.52 0.32
CA VAL A 284 -12.10 -12.25 1.33
C VAL A 284 -13.61 -12.06 1.11
N LEU A 285 -14.06 -10.83 0.81
CA LEU A 285 -15.47 -10.56 0.53
C LEU A 285 -15.96 -11.31 -0.72
N LYS A 286 -15.14 -11.37 -1.78
CA LYS A 286 -15.41 -12.17 -2.98
C LYS A 286 -15.60 -13.65 -2.63
N MET A 287 -14.69 -14.23 -1.85
CA MET A 287 -14.79 -15.62 -1.40
C MET A 287 -16.06 -15.88 -0.57
N GLN A 288 -16.40 -14.97 0.34
CA GLN A 288 -17.63 -15.06 1.14
C GLN A 288 -18.90 -14.96 0.29
N SER A 289 -18.90 -14.06 -0.70
CA SER A 289 -20.01 -13.94 -1.66
C SER A 289 -20.19 -15.24 -2.45
N MET A 290 -19.11 -15.79 -3.01
CA MET A 290 -19.14 -17.06 -3.75
C MET A 290 -19.62 -18.22 -2.87
N LYS A 291 -19.13 -18.29 -1.62
CA LYS A 291 -19.62 -19.26 -0.63
C LYS A 291 -21.14 -19.18 -0.45
N SER A 292 -21.69 -17.98 -0.23
CA SER A 292 -23.13 -17.81 -0.03
C SER A 292 -23.96 -18.25 -1.25
N VAL A 293 -23.46 -18.00 -2.46
CA VAL A 293 -24.12 -18.42 -3.71
C VAL A 293 -24.05 -19.94 -3.87
N ILE A 294 -22.88 -20.55 -3.63
CA ILE A 294 -22.71 -22.00 -3.72
C ILE A 294 -23.58 -22.71 -2.67
N GLU A 295 -23.65 -22.22 -1.43
CA GLU A 295 -24.54 -22.78 -0.40
C GLU A 295 -26.01 -22.70 -0.79
N ALA A 296 -26.45 -21.59 -1.40
CA ALA A 296 -27.80 -21.45 -1.93
C ALA A 296 -28.07 -22.45 -3.07
N ILE A 297 -27.11 -22.64 -3.97
CA ILE A 297 -27.20 -23.64 -5.05
C ILE A 297 -27.22 -25.06 -4.48
N ARG A 298 -26.39 -25.38 -3.47
CA ARG A 298 -26.41 -26.68 -2.78
C ARG A 298 -27.77 -26.96 -2.15
N ALA A 299 -28.40 -25.96 -1.53
CA ALA A 299 -29.76 -26.09 -1.02
C ALA A 299 -30.77 -26.36 -2.14
N GLU A 300 -30.62 -25.71 -3.30
CA GLU A 300 -31.46 -25.99 -4.48
C GLU A 300 -31.25 -27.41 -5.02
N ILE A 301 -30.01 -27.87 -5.13
CA ILE A 301 -29.64 -29.24 -5.50
C ILE A 301 -30.31 -30.24 -4.56
N ALA A 302 -30.24 -30.03 -3.24
CA ALA A 302 -30.86 -30.92 -2.25
C ALA A 302 -32.39 -31.01 -2.42
N VAL A 303 -33.04 -29.90 -2.76
CA VAL A 303 -34.48 -29.87 -3.07
C VAL A 303 -34.77 -30.64 -4.36
N LEU A 304 -33.96 -30.47 -5.41
CA LEU A 304 -34.12 -31.20 -6.67
C LEU A 304 -33.86 -32.70 -6.52
N TRP A 305 -32.84 -33.10 -5.77
CA TRP A 305 -32.59 -34.51 -5.42
C TRP A 305 -33.78 -35.14 -4.72
N THR A 306 -34.39 -34.42 -3.77
CA THR A 306 -35.61 -34.89 -3.09
C THR A 306 -36.78 -35.04 -4.06
N LYS A 307 -36.99 -34.06 -4.96
CA LYS A 307 -38.08 -34.09 -5.96
C LYS A 307 -37.91 -35.19 -7.01
N CYS A 308 -36.67 -35.50 -7.37
CA CYS A 308 -36.34 -36.54 -8.35
C CYS A 308 -36.13 -37.92 -7.70
N PHE A 309 -36.31 -38.05 -6.37
CA PHE A 309 -36.10 -39.29 -5.61
C PHE A 309 -34.71 -39.91 -5.80
N TYR A 310 -33.66 -39.08 -5.80
CA TYR A 310 -32.28 -39.53 -5.95
C TYR A 310 -31.84 -40.44 -4.80
N SER A 311 -31.12 -41.52 -5.11
CA SER A 311 -30.51 -42.38 -4.11
C SER A 311 -29.30 -41.72 -3.44
N ASN A 312 -28.90 -42.20 -2.26
CA ASN A 312 -27.70 -41.68 -1.59
C ASN A 312 -26.44 -41.88 -2.43
N GLU A 313 -26.32 -43.01 -3.14
CA GLU A 313 -25.19 -43.28 -4.05
C GLU A 313 -25.14 -42.28 -5.22
N GLN A 314 -26.29 -41.88 -5.77
CA GLN A 314 -26.37 -40.88 -6.83
C GLN A 314 -26.00 -39.48 -6.34
N GLN A 315 -26.38 -39.13 -5.09
CA GLN A 315 -25.99 -37.87 -4.48
C GLN A 315 -24.48 -37.82 -4.24
N GLN A 316 -23.89 -38.91 -3.73
CA GLN A 316 -22.44 -39.03 -3.49
C GLN A 316 -21.61 -39.04 -4.78
N ALA A 317 -22.21 -39.36 -5.93
CA ALA A 317 -21.51 -39.30 -7.21
C ALA A 317 -21.09 -37.87 -7.60
N PHE A 318 -21.80 -36.85 -7.11
CA PHE A 318 -21.39 -35.45 -7.26
C PHE A 318 -20.50 -35.03 -6.08
N SER A 319 -19.22 -35.44 -6.11
CA SER A 319 -18.25 -35.17 -5.04
C SER A 319 -18.03 -33.68 -4.75
N ALA A 320 -18.18 -32.81 -5.77
CA ALA A 320 -18.04 -31.37 -5.63
C ALA A 320 -19.07 -30.73 -4.68
N TYR A 321 -20.16 -31.45 -4.34
CA TYR A 321 -21.14 -31.00 -3.34
C TYR A 321 -20.53 -30.78 -1.95
N HIS A 322 -19.47 -31.51 -1.60
CA HIS A 322 -18.83 -31.46 -0.28
C HIS A 322 -17.53 -30.66 -0.26
N ASP A 323 -17.19 -30.00 -1.36
CA ASP A 323 -15.96 -29.21 -1.45
C ASP A 323 -16.08 -27.91 -0.62
N GLU A 324 -15.01 -27.51 0.07
CA GLU A 324 -14.99 -26.27 0.88
C GLU A 324 -14.13 -25.18 0.22
N ASP A 325 -13.47 -25.49 -0.91
CA ASP A 325 -12.67 -24.55 -1.67
C ASP A 325 -13.56 -23.76 -2.65
N PHE A 326 -14.14 -22.65 -2.17
CA PHE A 326 -15.08 -21.81 -2.91
C PHE A 326 -14.43 -21.04 -4.08
N THR A 327 -14.15 -21.74 -5.17
CA THR A 327 -13.59 -21.19 -6.41
C THR A 327 -14.66 -20.92 -7.47
N GLU A 328 -14.31 -20.14 -8.50
CA GLU A 328 -15.25 -19.82 -9.60
C GLU A 328 -15.55 -21.08 -10.42
N GLU A 329 -14.57 -21.99 -10.51
CA GLU A 329 -14.73 -23.31 -11.10
C GLU A 329 -15.76 -24.15 -10.30
N LEU A 330 -15.68 -24.13 -8.97
CA LEU A 330 -16.64 -24.82 -8.11
C LEU A 330 -18.07 -24.30 -8.30
N LEU A 331 -18.23 -22.96 -8.40
CA LEU A 331 -19.53 -22.35 -8.69
C LEU A 331 -20.08 -22.85 -10.03
N GLY A 332 -19.26 -22.84 -11.08
CA GLY A 332 -19.66 -23.32 -12.41
C GLY A 332 -20.09 -24.79 -12.43
N LEU A 333 -19.41 -25.65 -11.67
CA LEU A 333 -19.80 -27.07 -11.51
C LEU A 333 -21.18 -27.20 -10.85
N HIS A 334 -21.47 -26.40 -9.82
CA HIS A 334 -22.76 -26.43 -9.13
C HIS A 334 -23.90 -25.89 -10.00
N GLU A 335 -23.66 -24.81 -10.76
CA GLU A 335 -24.63 -24.27 -11.71
C GLU A 335 -24.95 -25.27 -12.83
N ALA A 336 -23.93 -25.95 -13.35
CA ALA A 336 -24.10 -26.99 -14.36
C ALA A 336 -24.91 -28.19 -13.81
N GLU A 337 -24.63 -28.64 -12.59
CA GLU A 337 -25.37 -29.73 -11.95
C GLU A 337 -26.83 -29.35 -11.70
N VAL A 338 -27.11 -28.13 -11.21
CA VAL A 338 -28.49 -27.63 -11.12
C VAL A 338 -29.17 -27.59 -12.48
N GLY A 339 -28.49 -27.12 -13.52
CA GLY A 339 -29.02 -27.11 -14.89
C GLY A 339 -29.37 -28.52 -15.38
N HIS A 340 -28.49 -29.48 -15.13
CA HIS A 340 -28.70 -30.89 -15.45
C HIS A 340 -29.89 -31.47 -14.66
N LEU A 341 -29.96 -31.26 -13.35
CA LEU A 341 -31.04 -31.74 -12.49
C LEU A 341 -32.39 -31.12 -12.85
N LYS A 342 -32.44 -29.82 -13.17
CA LYS A 342 -33.66 -29.14 -13.61
C LYS A 342 -34.17 -29.72 -14.92
N LYS A 343 -33.26 -29.93 -15.88
CA LYS A 343 -33.61 -30.56 -17.16
C LYS A 343 -34.12 -31.98 -16.95
N TYR A 344 -33.40 -32.77 -16.15
CA TYR A 344 -33.81 -34.12 -15.80
C TYR A 344 -35.19 -34.14 -15.11
N TYR A 345 -35.44 -33.24 -14.17
CA TYR A 345 -36.75 -33.11 -13.53
C TYR A 345 -37.86 -32.80 -14.54
N GLU A 346 -37.64 -31.81 -15.42
CA GLU A 346 -38.70 -31.37 -16.35
C GLU A 346 -38.99 -32.42 -17.43
N ASP A 347 -37.95 -33.11 -17.94
CA ASP A 347 -38.08 -34.21 -18.89
C ASP A 347 -38.89 -35.39 -18.31
N HIS A 348 -38.85 -35.58 -16.99
CA HIS A 348 -39.44 -36.73 -16.27
C HIS A 348 -40.56 -36.34 -15.31
N LYS A 349 -41.06 -35.11 -15.43
CA LYS A 349 -41.95 -34.48 -14.44
C LYS A 349 -43.24 -35.23 -14.21
N GLU A 350 -43.85 -35.75 -15.28
CA GLU A 350 -45.11 -36.48 -15.18
C GLU A 350 -44.98 -37.75 -14.34
N LEU A 351 -43.83 -38.44 -14.44
CA LEU A 351 -43.53 -39.62 -13.64
C LEU A 351 -43.32 -39.23 -12.19
N PHE A 352 -42.49 -38.22 -11.91
CA PHE A 352 -42.23 -37.78 -10.55
C PHE A 352 -43.49 -37.26 -9.85
N GLU A 353 -44.28 -36.42 -10.51
CA GLU A 353 -45.58 -35.99 -9.99
C GLU A 353 -46.54 -37.15 -9.78
N GLY A 354 -46.52 -38.16 -10.66
CA GLY A 354 -47.26 -39.40 -10.51
C GLY A 354 -46.85 -40.16 -9.25
N VAL A 355 -45.55 -40.35 -9.02
CA VAL A 355 -45.00 -40.98 -7.81
C VAL A 355 -45.39 -40.19 -6.56
N THR A 356 -45.23 -38.87 -6.56
CA THR A 356 -45.62 -38.01 -5.43
C THR A 356 -47.11 -38.12 -5.14
N LYS A 357 -47.99 -38.04 -6.16
CA LYS A 357 -49.44 -38.20 -6.01
C LYS A 357 -49.80 -39.59 -5.48
N TRP A 358 -49.11 -40.65 -5.90
CA TRP A 358 -49.31 -41.98 -5.33
C TRP A 358 -48.94 -41.99 -3.84
N GLN A 359 -47.79 -41.42 -3.47
CA GLN A 359 -47.32 -41.38 -2.08
C GLN A 359 -48.25 -40.54 -1.18
N GLU A 360 -48.78 -39.41 -1.68
CA GLU A 360 -49.80 -38.62 -0.99
C GLU A 360 -51.10 -39.41 -0.78
N ASN A 361 -51.58 -40.09 -1.82
CA ASN A 361 -52.78 -40.92 -1.75
C ASN A 361 -52.59 -42.12 -0.80
N TRP A 362 -51.40 -42.71 -0.78
CA TRP A 362 -51.01 -43.79 0.12
C TRP A 362 -50.97 -43.31 1.58
N ASN A 363 -50.30 -42.19 1.84
CA ASN A 363 -50.25 -41.57 3.17
C ASN A 363 -51.66 -41.19 3.68
N MET A 364 -52.49 -40.62 2.81
CA MET A 364 -53.89 -40.31 3.12
C MET A 364 -54.70 -41.59 3.42
N TYR A 365 -54.45 -42.68 2.68
CA TYR A 365 -55.08 -43.98 2.94
C TYR A 365 -54.65 -44.54 4.31
N LEU A 366 -53.36 -44.52 4.64
CA LEU A 366 -52.85 -44.92 5.95
C LEU A 366 -53.41 -44.06 7.08
N GLU A 367 -53.52 -42.74 6.88
CA GLU A 367 -54.10 -41.84 7.88
C GLU A 367 -55.58 -42.15 8.14
N LEU A 368 -56.37 -42.34 7.07
CA LEU A 368 -57.78 -42.73 7.18
C LEU A 368 -57.94 -44.10 7.80
N ASP A 369 -57.03 -45.03 7.54
CA ASP A 369 -57.03 -46.35 8.15
C ASP A 369 -56.68 -46.32 9.64
N ARG A 370 -55.68 -45.52 10.03
CA ARG A 370 -55.36 -45.27 11.44
C ARG A 370 -56.55 -44.66 12.17
N LYS A 371 -57.21 -43.66 11.56
CA LYS A 371 -58.44 -43.06 12.11
C LYS A 371 -59.58 -44.06 12.22
N ALA A 372 -59.71 -45.00 11.27
CA ALA A 372 -60.73 -46.06 11.33
C ALA A 372 -60.49 -47.07 12.46
N ASN A 373 -59.24 -47.28 12.84
CA ASN A 373 -58.82 -48.15 13.94
C ASN A 373 -58.91 -47.50 15.34
N ASP A 374 -59.18 -46.19 15.43
CA ASP A 374 -59.24 -45.46 16.70
C ASP A 374 -60.56 -45.72 17.46
N PRO A 375 -60.53 -46.26 18.71
CA PRO A 375 -61.73 -46.47 19.52
C PRO A 375 -62.52 -45.19 19.86
N SER A 376 -61.86 -44.02 19.86
CA SER A 376 -62.48 -42.72 20.17
C SER A 376 -63.25 -42.10 19.00
N ARG A 377 -63.20 -42.73 17.82
CA ARG A 377 -63.76 -42.25 16.54
C ARG A 377 -65.27 -41.99 16.56
N PHE A 378 -66.02 -42.70 17.40
CA PHE A 378 -67.49 -42.61 17.45
C PHE A 378 -68.04 -41.34 18.13
N THR A 379 -67.18 -40.44 18.59
CA THR A 379 -67.57 -39.17 19.23
C THR A 379 -67.97 -38.08 18.23
N ASN A 380 -67.74 -38.29 16.92
CA ASN A 380 -68.04 -37.33 15.87
C ASN A 380 -69.51 -37.44 15.36
N ARG A 381 -70.39 -36.57 15.87
CA ARG A 381 -71.73 -36.33 15.30
C ARG A 381 -71.61 -35.51 14.00
N GLY A 382 -72.13 -36.00 12.87
CA GLY A 382 -72.25 -35.20 11.64
C GLY A 382 -71.98 -35.88 10.28
N GLY A 383 -71.95 -37.21 10.20
CA GLY A 383 -71.78 -37.91 8.91
C GLY A 383 -70.36 -37.92 8.33
N ASN A 384 -69.37 -37.38 9.06
CA ASN A 384 -67.96 -37.44 8.67
C ASN A 384 -67.42 -38.88 8.60
N LEU A 385 -67.89 -39.77 9.48
CA LEU A 385 -67.52 -41.19 9.48
C LEU A 385 -67.77 -41.86 8.11
N LEU A 386 -68.95 -41.56 7.53
CA LEU A 386 -69.36 -42.12 6.24
C LEU A 386 -68.57 -41.48 5.10
N LYS A 387 -68.23 -40.20 5.19
CA LYS A 387 -67.38 -39.51 4.21
C LYS A 387 -65.95 -40.04 4.24
N GLU A 388 -65.38 -40.27 5.43
CA GLU A 388 -64.07 -40.89 5.62
C GLU A 388 -64.03 -42.32 5.07
N GLU A 389 -65.04 -43.15 5.40
CA GLU A 389 -65.12 -44.53 4.92
C GLU A 389 -65.31 -44.59 3.40
N LYS A 390 -66.15 -43.69 2.85
CA LYS A 390 -66.33 -43.56 1.40
C LYS A 390 -65.02 -43.15 0.73
N ARG A 391 -64.32 -42.14 1.26
CA ARG A 391 -63.03 -41.66 0.74
C ARG A 391 -61.94 -42.74 0.86
N ARG A 392 -61.94 -43.51 1.95
CA ARG A 392 -61.04 -44.65 2.14
C ARG A 392 -61.32 -45.74 1.12
N ALA A 393 -62.57 -46.12 0.92
CA ALA A 393 -62.95 -47.13 -0.07
C ALA A 393 -62.66 -46.67 -1.52
N GLU A 394 -62.80 -45.36 -1.79
CA GLU A 394 -62.38 -44.74 -3.05
C GLU A 394 -60.87 -44.82 -3.25
N LEU A 395 -60.06 -44.48 -2.23
CA LEU A 395 -58.60 -44.60 -2.27
C LEU A 395 -58.15 -46.06 -2.38
N GLN A 396 -58.76 -46.99 -1.64
CA GLN A 396 -58.44 -48.43 -1.70
C GLN A 396 -58.70 -49.02 -3.09
N LYS A 397 -59.74 -48.54 -3.79
CA LYS A 397 -60.02 -48.94 -5.19
C LYS A 397 -59.24 -48.13 -6.21
N GLY A 398 -58.84 -46.90 -5.87
CA GLY A 398 -58.16 -45.94 -6.71
C GLY A 398 -56.66 -46.19 -6.80
N LEU A 399 -56.00 -46.51 -5.68
CA LEU A 399 -54.56 -46.78 -5.58
C LEU A 399 -54.10 -47.88 -6.56
N PRO A 400 -54.71 -49.09 -6.62
CA PRO A 400 -54.31 -50.10 -7.59
C PRO A 400 -54.56 -49.71 -9.06
N LYS A 401 -55.54 -48.82 -9.32
CA LYS A 401 -55.79 -48.31 -10.68
C LYS A 401 -54.74 -47.27 -11.07
N PHE A 402 -54.36 -46.44 -10.12
CA PHE A 402 -53.32 -45.43 -10.27
C PHE A 402 -51.95 -46.10 -10.45
N GLU A 403 -51.64 -47.13 -9.67
CA GLU A 403 -50.43 -47.97 -9.82
C GLU A 403 -50.34 -48.60 -11.21
N LYS A 404 -51.44 -49.14 -11.75
CA LYS A 404 -51.45 -49.69 -13.13
C LYS A 404 -51.22 -48.61 -14.18
N THR A 405 -51.75 -47.41 -13.97
CA THR A 405 -51.55 -46.29 -14.90
C THR A 405 -50.11 -45.82 -14.87
N LEU A 406 -49.54 -45.66 -13.66
CA LEU A 406 -48.15 -45.26 -13.48
C LEU A 406 -47.18 -46.33 -13.97
N LYS A 407 -47.53 -47.62 -13.82
CA LYS A 407 -46.77 -48.74 -14.42
C LYS A 407 -46.65 -48.59 -15.93
N VAL A 408 -47.74 -48.29 -16.65
CA VAL A 408 -47.69 -48.10 -18.10
C VAL A 408 -46.80 -46.91 -18.48
N GLN A 409 -46.87 -45.81 -17.71
CA GLN A 409 -46.03 -44.64 -17.94
C GLN A 409 -44.54 -44.94 -17.68
N ILE A 410 -44.23 -45.66 -16.60
CA ILE A 410 -42.86 -46.09 -16.26
C ILE A 410 -42.33 -47.09 -17.30
N ASP A 411 -43.11 -48.11 -17.67
CA ASP A 411 -42.69 -49.13 -18.65
C ASP A 411 -42.41 -48.49 -20.02
N SER A 412 -43.20 -47.50 -20.45
CA SER A 412 -42.96 -46.72 -21.68
C SER A 412 -41.65 -45.93 -21.58
N TRP A 413 -41.41 -45.30 -20.43
CA TRP A 413 -40.21 -44.52 -20.20
C TRP A 413 -38.94 -45.37 -20.16
N GLU A 414 -38.97 -46.52 -19.48
CA GLU A 414 -37.83 -47.44 -19.38
C GLU A 414 -37.44 -47.97 -20.78
N GLN A 415 -38.42 -48.19 -21.66
CA GLN A 415 -38.20 -48.58 -23.05
C GLN A 415 -37.58 -47.46 -23.90
N GLU A 416 -38.02 -46.22 -23.70
CA GLU A 416 -37.48 -45.07 -24.44
C GLU A 416 -36.04 -44.72 -24.01
N HIS A 417 -35.72 -44.86 -22.73
CA HIS A 417 -34.43 -44.43 -22.16
C HIS A 417 -33.44 -45.57 -21.91
N ASN A 418 -33.85 -46.82 -22.09
CA ASN A 418 -33.06 -48.04 -21.78
C ASN A 418 -32.42 -48.00 -20.38
N LYS A 419 -33.14 -47.45 -19.40
CA LYS A 419 -32.71 -47.32 -18.01
C LYS A 419 -33.89 -47.63 -17.09
N ASN A 420 -33.61 -48.24 -15.94
CA ASN A 420 -34.63 -48.57 -14.94
C ASN A 420 -35.03 -47.32 -14.17
N PHE A 421 -36.34 -47.15 -13.92
CA PHE A 421 -36.84 -46.04 -13.13
C PHE A 421 -36.72 -46.38 -11.64
N LEU A 422 -35.77 -45.73 -10.97
CA LEU A 422 -35.48 -45.95 -9.56
C LEU A 422 -36.00 -44.79 -8.72
N VAL A 423 -36.72 -45.12 -7.66
CA VAL A 423 -37.17 -44.20 -6.61
C VAL A 423 -36.39 -44.53 -5.35
N ASN A 424 -35.53 -43.61 -4.89
CA ASN A 424 -34.61 -43.81 -3.76
C ASN A 424 -33.71 -45.05 -3.91
N GLY A 425 -33.35 -45.42 -5.13
CA GLY A 425 -32.51 -46.59 -5.43
C GLY A 425 -33.24 -47.93 -5.55
N GLN A 426 -34.58 -47.96 -5.50
CA GLN A 426 -35.39 -49.18 -5.70
C GLN A 426 -36.37 -48.99 -6.86
N ASN A 427 -36.76 -50.06 -7.55
CA ASN A 427 -37.79 -49.96 -8.59
C ASN A 427 -39.12 -49.53 -7.96
N PHE A 428 -39.82 -48.55 -8.55
CA PHE A 428 -41.06 -48.01 -7.98
C PHE A 428 -42.11 -49.11 -7.72
N LEU A 429 -42.24 -50.11 -8.59
CA LEU A 429 -43.21 -51.19 -8.42
C LEU A 429 -42.84 -52.12 -7.26
N GLU A 430 -41.54 -52.35 -7.04
CA GLU A 430 -41.05 -53.12 -5.89
C GLU A 430 -41.29 -52.34 -4.60
N TYR A 431 -41.03 -51.03 -4.60
CA TYR A 431 -41.34 -50.15 -3.47
C TYR A 431 -42.83 -50.18 -3.12
N VAL A 432 -43.73 -50.03 -4.11
CA VAL A 432 -45.19 -50.12 -3.92
C VAL A 432 -45.59 -51.49 -3.36
N ALA A 433 -45.07 -52.57 -3.91
CA ALA A 433 -45.36 -53.92 -3.45
C ALA A 433 -44.90 -54.15 -2.01
N GLN A 434 -43.73 -53.61 -1.65
CA GLN A 434 -43.21 -53.67 -0.29
C GLN A 434 -44.08 -52.88 0.68
N GLN A 435 -44.54 -51.67 0.31
CA GLN A 435 -45.45 -50.86 1.13
C GLN A 435 -46.79 -51.60 1.41
N TRP A 436 -47.37 -52.24 0.39
CA TRP A 436 -48.57 -53.07 0.56
C TRP A 436 -48.31 -54.29 1.45
N LYS A 437 -47.16 -54.95 1.29
CA LYS A 437 -46.77 -56.10 2.11
C LYS A 437 -46.62 -55.71 3.58
N ASP A 438 -45.88 -54.64 3.87
CA ASP A 438 -45.67 -54.12 5.23
C ASP A 438 -47.01 -53.74 5.87
N TYR A 439 -47.90 -53.12 5.10
CA TYR A 439 -49.26 -52.82 5.54
C TYR A 439 -50.07 -54.07 5.90
N HIS A 440 -50.03 -55.10 5.06
CA HIS A 440 -50.72 -56.37 5.32
C HIS A 440 -50.14 -57.11 6.53
N ASP A 441 -48.82 -57.13 6.67
CA ASP A 441 -48.13 -57.75 7.81
C ASP A 441 -48.44 -57.00 9.12
N GLU A 442 -48.50 -55.65 9.08
CA GLU A 442 -48.96 -54.82 10.19
C GLU A 442 -50.40 -55.15 10.58
N LYS A 443 -51.30 -55.30 9.60
CA LYS A 443 -52.70 -55.66 9.87
C LYS A 443 -52.86 -57.07 10.44
N GLU A 444 -52.11 -58.04 9.94
CA GLU A 444 -52.12 -59.39 10.50
C GLU A 444 -51.50 -59.41 11.90
N ARG A 445 -50.45 -58.63 12.16
CA ARG A 445 -49.89 -58.48 13.51
C ARG A 445 -50.87 -57.79 14.46
N GLU A 446 -51.54 -56.72 14.06
CA GLU A 446 -52.58 -56.05 14.85
C GLU A 446 -53.73 -57.01 15.16
N LYS A 447 -54.13 -57.84 14.19
CA LYS A 447 -55.16 -58.87 14.36
C LYS A 447 -54.72 -59.97 15.31
N LEU A 448 -53.49 -60.47 15.20
CA LEU A 448 -52.91 -61.45 16.12
C LEU A 448 -52.77 -60.88 17.53
N GLU A 449 -52.38 -59.61 17.67
CA GLU A 449 -52.32 -58.92 18.96
C GLU A 449 -53.71 -58.76 19.58
N ARG A 450 -54.73 -58.39 18.78
CA ARG A 450 -56.14 -58.37 19.22
C ARG A 450 -56.62 -59.76 19.65
N GLN A 451 -56.21 -60.83 18.95
CA GLN A 451 -56.53 -62.21 19.34
C GLN A 451 -55.82 -62.61 20.63
N LEU A 452 -54.52 -62.32 20.77
CA LEU A 452 -53.76 -62.54 21.99
C LEU A 452 -54.34 -61.77 23.18
N LYS A 453 -54.76 -60.52 22.99
CA LYS A 453 -55.47 -59.74 24.02
C LYS A 453 -56.80 -60.39 24.39
N LYS A 454 -57.58 -60.88 23.42
CA LYS A 454 -58.82 -61.63 23.70
C LYS A 454 -58.55 -62.96 24.43
N THR A 455 -57.51 -63.71 24.04
CA THR A 455 -57.14 -64.96 24.68
C THR A 455 -56.62 -64.73 26.10
N LYS A 456 -55.78 -63.71 26.31
CA LYS A 456 -55.33 -63.27 27.65
C LYS A 456 -56.49 -62.78 28.51
N GLN A 457 -57.40 -61.98 27.97
CA GLN A 457 -58.63 -61.57 28.64
C GLN A 457 -59.47 -62.78 29.05
N THR A 458 -59.65 -63.76 28.15
CA THR A 458 -60.39 -65.00 28.44
C THR A 458 -59.67 -65.85 29.49
N GLN A 459 -58.34 -65.90 29.47
CA GLN A 459 -57.53 -66.60 30.48
C GLN A 459 -57.56 -65.90 31.84
N GLU A 460 -57.51 -64.58 31.89
CA GLU A 460 -57.69 -63.77 33.11
C GLU A 460 -59.12 -63.95 33.66
N ASP A 461 -60.14 -63.94 32.81
CA ASP A 461 -61.54 -64.20 33.19
C ASP A 461 -61.74 -65.63 33.74
N MET A 462 -60.96 -66.61 33.25
CA MET A 462 -60.95 -67.99 33.75
C MET A 462 -60.15 -68.15 35.06
N LEU A 463 -59.10 -67.35 35.29
CA LEU A 463 -58.21 -67.47 36.44
C LEU A 463 -58.68 -66.64 37.65
N TYR A 464 -59.31 -65.48 37.41
CA TYR A 464 -59.80 -64.57 38.45
C TYR A 464 -61.33 -64.51 38.57
N GLY A 465 -62.06 -65.23 37.70
CA GLY A 465 -63.51 -65.21 37.63
C GLY A 465 -64.04 -63.93 36.97
N THR A 466 -65.04 -64.06 36.11
CA THR A 466 -65.70 -62.92 35.46
C THR A 466 -66.21 -61.92 36.50
N THR A 467 -65.75 -60.67 36.43
CA THR A 467 -66.39 -59.59 37.20
C THR A 467 -67.81 -59.37 36.66
N MET A 468 -68.79 -59.88 37.40
CA MET A 468 -70.21 -59.77 37.12
C MET A 468 -70.63 -58.29 37.08
N ARG A 469 -70.88 -57.73 35.89
CA ARG A 469 -71.68 -56.50 35.78
C ARG A 469 -73.15 -56.90 35.65
N THR A 470 -73.91 -56.50 36.66
CA THR A 470 -75.28 -56.89 37.00
C THR A 470 -76.33 -56.57 35.91
N PRO A 471 -77.35 -57.43 35.71
CA PRO A 471 -78.51 -57.13 34.88
C PRO A 471 -79.65 -56.52 35.71
N THR A 472 -80.20 -55.37 35.29
CA THR A 472 -81.42 -54.79 35.89
C THR A 472 -82.61 -54.90 34.92
N LYS A 473 -83.66 -55.57 35.39
CA LYS A 473 -84.91 -55.93 34.71
C LYS A 473 -85.87 -54.74 34.49
N ARG A 474 -86.71 -54.84 33.43
CA ARG A 474 -88.17 -54.67 33.56
C ARG A 474 -88.94 -55.62 32.62
N ARG A 475 -89.96 -56.27 33.19
CA ARG A 475 -90.95 -57.23 32.64
C ARG A 475 -92.06 -56.52 31.82
N LEU A 476 -92.95 -57.09 30.99
CA LEU A 476 -93.95 -58.20 31.13
C LEU A 476 -94.61 -58.45 29.70
N PRO A 477 -95.58 -59.39 29.47
CA PRO A 477 -95.52 -60.43 28.42
C PRO A 477 -96.79 -60.62 27.53
N GLY A 478 -96.76 -61.59 26.61
CA GLY A 478 -97.89 -62.19 25.86
C GLY A 478 -97.54 -62.40 24.37
N ASN A 479 -97.88 -63.44 23.62
CA ASN A 479 -98.61 -64.71 23.77
C ASN A 479 -98.11 -65.66 22.64
N PRO A 480 -98.31 -67.00 22.66
CA PRO A 480 -97.60 -67.97 21.79
C PRO A 480 -98.40 -68.54 20.60
N THR A 481 -97.69 -69.30 19.73
CA THR A 481 -98.08 -70.32 18.70
C THR A 481 -97.90 -69.95 17.19
N PRO A 482 -97.87 -70.90 16.22
CA PRO A 482 -96.85 -71.96 16.03
C PRO A 482 -96.41 -72.21 14.54
N GLY A 483 -95.23 -72.80 14.34
CA GLY A 483 -94.94 -73.85 13.34
C GLY A 483 -94.85 -73.55 11.82
N LYS A 484 -93.69 -73.85 11.22
CA LYS A 484 -93.59 -74.84 10.12
C LYS A 484 -92.14 -75.26 9.84
N MET A 485 -91.99 -76.56 9.59
CA MET A 485 -90.75 -77.33 9.48
C MET A 485 -90.18 -77.43 8.06
N ARG A 486 -88.89 -77.81 8.01
CA ARG A 486 -88.20 -78.75 7.07
C ARG A 486 -88.10 -78.39 5.57
N LYS A 487 -86.87 -78.44 5.06
CA LYS A 487 -86.39 -79.66 4.35
C LYS A 487 -84.85 -79.76 4.34
N ILE A 488 -84.37 -80.95 4.71
CA ILE A 488 -83.01 -81.47 4.54
C ILE A 488 -82.90 -82.02 3.10
N ASN A 489 -81.74 -81.88 2.46
CA ASN A 489 -81.14 -83.01 1.75
C ASN A 489 -79.62 -82.86 1.59
N SER A 490 -78.95 -83.90 2.07
CA SER A 490 -77.56 -84.27 1.97
C SER A 490 -77.35 -85.25 0.81
N SER A 491 -76.28 -85.10 0.03
CA SER A 491 -75.52 -86.16 -0.69
C SER A 491 -74.38 -85.46 -1.45
N SER A 492 -73.13 -85.60 -1.01
CA SER A 492 -72.12 -86.58 -1.46
C SER A 492 -71.47 -86.27 -2.81
N THR A 493 -70.15 -86.04 -2.74
CA THR A 493 -69.06 -85.95 -3.75
C THR A 493 -69.05 -87.09 -4.82
N PRO A 494 -68.15 -87.17 -5.84
CA PRO A 494 -66.93 -86.39 -6.17
C PRO A 494 -66.67 -86.06 -7.68
N SER A 495 -65.57 -85.32 -7.92
CA SER A 495 -64.56 -85.44 -8.99
C SER A 495 -64.89 -85.28 -10.49
N SER A 496 -64.34 -84.20 -11.06
CA SER A 496 -63.30 -84.15 -12.13
C SER A 496 -63.61 -84.41 -13.62
N PHE A 497 -63.01 -83.53 -14.42
CA PHE A 497 -62.40 -83.70 -15.76
C PHE A 497 -63.18 -83.37 -17.06
N LEU A 498 -62.55 -82.44 -17.81
CA LEU A 498 -62.38 -82.34 -19.27
C LEU A 498 -63.39 -81.60 -20.17
N ASN A 499 -62.90 -80.44 -20.63
CA ASN A 499 -62.60 -80.04 -22.02
C ASN A 499 -63.66 -79.98 -23.14
N ALA A 500 -63.46 -78.90 -23.91
CA ALA A 500 -63.76 -78.66 -25.33
C ALA A 500 -65.25 -78.45 -25.69
N GLY A 501 -65.63 -77.50 -26.52
CA GLY A 501 -64.89 -76.52 -27.31
C GLY A 501 -65.81 -75.94 -28.39
N HIS A 502 -65.38 -74.80 -28.93
CA HIS A 502 -65.66 -74.28 -30.28
C HIS A 502 -67.02 -73.68 -30.65
N GLY A 503 -66.91 -72.53 -31.35
CA GLY A 503 -67.87 -71.95 -32.29
C GLY A 503 -68.73 -70.84 -31.68
N GLY A 504 -68.58 -69.55 -31.97
CA GLY A 504 -68.07 -68.88 -33.16
C GLY A 504 -69.22 -68.19 -33.91
N THR A 505 -68.96 -66.98 -34.43
CA THR A 505 -69.72 -66.21 -35.46
C THR A 505 -70.54 -65.01 -34.89
N MET A 506 -69.99 -63.76 -34.90
CA MET A 506 -70.01 -62.68 -35.95
C MET A 506 -71.37 -61.93 -35.97
N CYS A 507 -71.56 -60.63 -36.26
CA CYS A 507 -70.85 -59.36 -36.52
C CYS A 507 -71.95 -58.26 -36.37
N HIS A 508 -71.70 -56.97 -36.08
CA HIS A 508 -71.39 -55.92 -37.06
C HIS A 508 -71.35 -54.51 -36.39
N THR A 509 -70.21 -53.82 -36.59
CA THR A 509 -69.96 -52.41 -37.01
C THR A 509 -70.79 -51.17 -36.59
N SER A 510 -70.02 -50.15 -36.12
CA SER A 510 -69.93 -48.71 -36.53
C SER A 510 -71.14 -47.77 -36.27
N THR A 511 -71.08 -46.45 -35.99
CA THR A 511 -70.11 -45.34 -36.22
C THR A 511 -70.64 -44.03 -35.56
N LEU A 512 -69.82 -43.13 -34.97
CA LEU A 512 -69.62 -41.64 -35.23
C LEU A 512 -69.60 -40.82 -33.89
N LYS A 513 -68.52 -40.10 -33.50
CA LYS A 513 -68.12 -38.66 -33.72
C LYS A 513 -69.28 -37.64 -33.56
N LEU A 514 -69.24 -36.46 -32.90
CA LEU A 514 -68.25 -35.55 -32.24
C LEU A 514 -69.08 -34.45 -31.44
N PRO A 515 -68.54 -33.35 -30.84
CA PRO A 515 -68.96 -32.77 -29.54
C PRO A 515 -69.40 -31.26 -29.64
N PRO A 516 -69.03 -30.28 -28.76
CA PRO A 516 -69.19 -30.07 -27.29
C PRO A 516 -69.92 -28.73 -26.90
N SER A 517 -70.03 -28.50 -25.58
CA SER A 517 -69.96 -27.21 -24.82
C SER A 517 -71.03 -26.11 -24.98
N ALA A 518 -71.56 -25.64 -23.83
CA ALA A 518 -71.47 -24.25 -23.34
C ALA A 518 -72.56 -23.94 -22.30
N SER A 519 -72.25 -23.16 -21.25
CA SER A 519 -72.79 -21.78 -21.12
C SER A 519 -72.72 -21.16 -19.69
N LYS A 520 -72.25 -19.90 -19.69
CA LYS A 520 -72.75 -18.72 -18.93
C LYS A 520 -72.60 -18.66 -17.39
N SER A 521 -72.49 -17.52 -16.70
CA SER A 521 -72.24 -16.08 -16.99
C SER A 521 -72.31 -15.27 -15.66
N GLN A 522 -71.81 -14.02 -15.65
CA GLN A 522 -72.25 -12.84 -14.83
C GLN A 522 -71.86 -12.81 -13.32
N THR A 523 -71.15 -11.81 -12.74
CA THR A 523 -71.16 -10.32 -12.60
C THR A 523 -71.59 -9.82 -11.20
N LEU A 524 -70.82 -8.83 -10.70
CA LEU A 524 -71.18 -7.60 -9.94
C LEU A 524 -71.20 -7.53 -8.39
N ARG A 525 -70.49 -6.47 -7.93
CA ARG A 525 -70.73 -5.49 -6.83
C ARG A 525 -70.31 -5.76 -5.35
N THR A 526 -69.36 -4.92 -4.87
CA THR A 526 -69.32 -3.97 -3.71
C THR A 526 -70.14 -4.27 -2.41
N PRO A 527 -69.89 -3.66 -1.19
CA PRO A 527 -69.07 -2.48 -0.84
C PRO A 527 -68.33 -2.44 0.54
N ALA A 528 -67.61 -1.32 0.77
CA ALA A 528 -67.50 -0.49 1.99
C ALA A 528 -66.85 -0.95 3.34
N ARG A 529 -65.79 -0.20 3.69
CA ARG A 529 -65.61 0.70 4.87
C ARG A 529 -65.57 0.11 6.31
N GLY A 530 -64.48 0.41 7.04
CA GLY A 530 -64.46 0.45 8.51
C GLY A 530 -63.08 0.64 9.15
N LYS A 531 -62.86 1.78 9.82
CA LYS A 531 -61.66 2.13 10.63
C LYS A 531 -61.81 1.68 12.10
N THR A 532 -60.71 1.83 12.87
CA THR A 532 -60.54 1.97 14.34
C THR A 532 -60.15 0.70 15.10
N LYS A 533 -59.35 0.69 16.20
CA LYS A 533 -58.51 1.64 16.99
C LYS A 533 -57.81 0.79 18.09
N ARG A 534 -56.60 1.20 18.54
CA ARG A 534 -56.00 1.10 19.91
C ARG A 534 -55.89 -0.33 20.53
N ALA A 535 -55.04 -0.69 21.48
CA ALA A 535 -54.21 0.01 22.47
C ALA A 535 -53.06 -0.91 22.95
N LEU A 536 -52.05 -0.29 23.57
CA LEU A 536 -51.21 -0.71 24.72
C LEU A 536 -51.07 -2.21 25.07
N ASP A 537 -49.82 -2.65 25.32
CA ASP A 537 -49.36 -2.76 26.71
C ASP A 537 -47.83 -2.78 26.86
N GLN A 538 -47.38 -2.09 27.91
CA GLN A 538 -46.03 -2.09 28.48
C GLN A 538 -45.85 -3.30 29.39
N ASN A 539 -44.61 -3.77 29.58
CA ASN A 539 -44.12 -4.09 30.93
C ASN A 539 -42.58 -4.05 31.01
N LYS A 540 -42.13 -3.38 32.09
CA LYS A 540 -40.76 -3.24 32.61
C LYS A 540 -40.61 -4.15 33.85
N GLU A 541 -39.37 -4.53 34.18
CA GLU A 541 -38.70 -4.47 35.50
C GLU A 541 -37.35 -5.26 35.39
N ASN A 542 -36.13 -4.69 35.54
CA ASN A 542 -35.38 -4.19 36.74
C ASN A 542 -35.23 -5.26 37.85
N PHE A 543 -34.08 -5.57 38.49
CA PHE A 543 -32.92 -4.84 39.05
C PHE A 543 -31.71 -5.82 39.18
N SER A 544 -30.42 -5.43 39.27
CA SER A 544 -29.79 -4.83 40.47
C SER A 544 -28.27 -4.60 40.26
N HIS A 545 -27.75 -3.58 40.96
CA HIS A 545 -26.32 -3.23 41.10
C HIS A 545 -25.67 -3.95 42.30
N ILE A 546 -24.41 -4.39 42.18
CA ILE A 546 -23.43 -4.43 43.29
C ILE A 546 -22.01 -4.08 42.78
N ARG A 547 -21.30 -3.33 43.63
CA ARG A 547 -19.97 -2.71 43.58
C ARG A 547 -18.84 -3.74 43.78
N ASN A 548 -17.63 -3.50 43.23
CA ASN A 548 -16.31 -3.60 43.90
C ASN A 548 -15.13 -3.64 42.89
N ALA A 549 -14.13 -2.79 43.13
CA ALA A 549 -12.72 -2.97 42.68
C ALA A 549 -11.99 -3.86 43.72
N PRO A 550 -10.81 -4.49 43.47
CA PRO A 550 -9.54 -3.78 43.22
C PRO A 550 -8.44 -4.51 42.38
N CYS A 551 -7.32 -3.78 42.19
CA CYS A 551 -5.92 -4.23 41.96
C CYS A 551 -5.48 -4.83 40.60
N GLY A 552 -4.43 -4.20 40.03
CA GLY A 552 -3.64 -4.68 38.89
C GLY A 552 -2.51 -5.66 39.26
N PRO A 553 -1.56 -5.91 38.34
CA PRO A 553 -0.18 -5.46 38.59
C PRO A 553 0.57 -4.89 37.37
N ARG A 554 1.69 -4.25 37.71
CA ARG A 554 2.72 -3.56 36.91
C ARG A 554 3.62 -4.47 36.07
N SER A 555 4.19 -3.90 35.00
CA SER A 555 5.58 -4.05 34.52
C SER A 555 5.98 -2.73 33.82
N GLN A 556 6.88 -1.88 34.34
CA GLN A 556 8.37 -1.87 34.32
C GLN A 556 8.99 -1.61 32.93
N ASP A 557 9.57 -0.41 32.76
CA ASP A 557 10.85 -0.16 32.07
C ASP A 557 11.30 1.31 32.31
N THR A 558 12.39 1.53 33.07
CA THR A 558 13.80 1.83 32.68
C THR A 558 14.01 3.30 32.24
N GLN A 559 14.49 4.15 33.16
CA GLN A 559 15.89 4.57 33.37
C GLN A 559 16.43 5.53 32.29
N ASP A 560 16.28 6.83 32.57
CA ASP A 560 17.04 7.90 31.93
C ASP A 560 18.38 8.11 32.63
N CYS A 561 19.47 7.99 31.88
CA CYS A 561 20.79 8.50 32.21
C CYS A 561 21.52 8.79 30.90
N THR A 562 21.62 10.06 30.49
CA THR A 562 22.78 10.50 29.70
C THR A 562 23.09 11.98 29.92
N PHE A 563 24.35 12.20 30.29
CA PHE A 563 25.09 13.46 30.25
C PHE A 563 25.27 13.97 28.81
N THR A 564 25.36 15.29 28.63
CA THR A 564 26.39 15.92 27.77
C THR A 564 26.62 17.40 28.13
N PHE A 565 27.92 17.74 28.18
CA PHE A 565 28.61 19.04 28.04
C PHE A 565 28.07 19.89 26.86
N SER A 566 28.27 21.21 26.66
CA SER A 566 29.28 22.23 27.06
C SER A 566 28.87 23.59 26.45
N SER A 567 29.29 24.72 27.03
CA SER A 567 29.87 25.93 26.36
C SER A 567 30.03 27.04 27.41
N VAL A 568 31.24 27.38 27.87
CA VAL A 568 32.19 28.36 27.29
C VAL A 568 31.50 29.66 26.86
N ALA A 569 31.68 30.70 27.68
CA ALA A 569 31.64 32.10 27.29
C ALA A 569 32.51 32.90 28.27
N ASP A 570 33.59 33.46 27.72
CA ASP A 570 34.50 34.42 28.34
C ASP A 570 33.76 35.70 28.79
N SER A 571 34.16 36.26 29.94
CA SER A 571 34.24 37.72 30.13
C SER A 571 35.00 38.09 31.40
N TYR A 572 36.12 38.78 31.16
CA TYR A 572 36.66 39.91 31.91
C TYR A 572 36.87 39.78 33.43
N SER A 573 38.14 39.62 33.81
CA SER A 573 38.64 39.88 35.16
C SER A 573 39.30 41.26 35.20
N GLU A 574 38.74 42.12 36.05
CA GLU A 574 39.28 43.41 36.49
C GLU A 574 39.80 43.24 37.94
N PHE A 575 40.74 44.11 38.34
CA PHE A 575 41.33 44.30 39.69
C PHE A 575 42.70 43.66 40.01
N ALA A 576 43.70 44.53 39.80
CA ALA A 576 44.97 44.80 40.50
C ALA A 576 44.97 44.58 42.05
N PRO A 577 46.13 44.60 42.77
CA PRO A 577 47.43 45.20 42.41
C PRO A 577 48.66 44.28 42.37
#